data_AF-A0AAD5T050-F1
#
_entry.id   AF-A0AAD5T050-F1
#
_cell.length_a   1.000
_cell.length_b   1.000
_cell.length_c   1.000
_cell.angle_alpha   90.00
_cell.angle_beta   90.00
_cell.angle_gamma   90.00
#
_symmetry.space_group_name_H-M   'P 1'
#
loop_
_entity.id
_entity.type
_entity.pdbx_description
1 polymer ?
#
loop_
_entity_poly.entity_id
_entity_poly.type
_entity_poly.pdbx_seq_one_letter_code
_entity_poly.pdbx_strand_id
1 'polypeptide(L)'
;MLFSLIFSAAAAFAAPVERDITLPTGANHQLFNGAKNGAGGIINTASANTLKYYNGPVISNVTVQPLWYKSAPTYASNILSFYKGVTGSAWIALLTQYNEAKYPGTLGSGTSASTAITIPAISTSNPSSFDDTNIQTLLKSLVASKTIVPTAHTYFPIHFPSGYTITESGSTSCVDFCAYHGTIDISSTTNNNGQTYLYYGVLPDQGGSCAGGCGSNSQTVNNLFSVSSHELAEAITDPAVGVATTVGSPLAWYNSNNGEIGDICNAEQSTTVGRDGVTYVVQKLWSNSAGACVAK
;
A
#
# COMPACT_ATOMS: atom_id res chain seq x y z
N MET A 1 10.77 -45.38 -53.66
CA MET A 1 11.43 -44.79 -52.48
C MET A 1 11.57 -43.29 -52.75
N LEU A 2 10.57 -42.50 -52.34
CA LEU A 2 10.58 -41.04 -52.47
C LEU A 2 10.95 -40.46 -51.10
N PHE A 3 12.09 -39.78 -51.00
CA PHE A 3 12.50 -39.05 -49.81
C PHE A 3 11.89 -37.63 -49.88
N SER A 4 10.95 -37.33 -48.98
CA SER A 4 10.49 -35.96 -48.74
C SER A 4 11.39 -35.26 -47.74
N LEU A 5 12.00 -34.14 -48.14
CA LEU A 5 12.65 -33.19 -47.24
C LEU A 5 11.59 -32.45 -46.41
N ILE A 6 11.71 -32.49 -45.08
CA ILE A 6 10.97 -31.62 -44.17
C ILE A 6 11.90 -30.47 -43.79
N PHE A 7 11.58 -29.26 -44.26
CA PHE A 7 12.16 -28.02 -43.75
C PHE A 7 11.56 -27.72 -42.37
N SER A 8 12.38 -27.72 -41.32
CA SER A 8 11.97 -27.27 -39.99
C SER A 8 12.15 -25.76 -39.91
N ALA A 9 11.06 -25.00 -39.96
CA ALA A 9 11.08 -23.57 -39.69
C ALA A 9 11.23 -23.34 -38.18
N ALA A 10 12.37 -22.83 -37.74
CA ALA A 10 12.56 -22.34 -36.38
C ALA A 10 11.80 -21.02 -36.22
N ALA A 11 10.71 -21.03 -35.45
CA ALA A 11 10.04 -19.81 -35.02
C ALA A 11 10.94 -19.11 -33.99
N ALA A 12 11.55 -17.99 -34.40
CA ALA A 12 12.20 -17.08 -33.46
C ALA A 12 11.10 -16.43 -32.60
N PHE A 13 11.02 -16.82 -31.32
CA PHE A 13 10.23 -16.08 -30.34
C PHE A 13 10.93 -14.74 -30.09
N ALA A 14 10.36 -13.66 -30.63
CA ALA A 14 10.70 -12.32 -30.19
C ALA A 14 10.30 -12.18 -28.71
N ALA A 15 11.25 -11.78 -27.87
CA ALA A 15 10.96 -11.38 -26.50
C ALA A 15 9.91 -10.25 -26.54
N PRO A 16 8.92 -10.23 -25.64
CA PRO A 16 7.99 -9.11 -25.58
C PRO A 16 8.77 -7.83 -25.28
N VAL A 17 8.60 -6.83 -26.13
CA VAL A 17 9.06 -5.47 -25.87
C VAL A 17 8.32 -5.00 -24.63
N GLU A 18 8.99 -4.93 -23.48
CA GLU A 18 8.48 -4.20 -22.32
C GLU A 18 8.26 -2.77 -22.78
N ARG A 19 7.00 -2.37 -22.91
CA ARG A 19 6.67 -0.98 -23.21
C ARG A 19 7.12 -0.19 -21.99
N ASP A 20 7.91 0.87 -22.21
CA ASP A 20 8.14 1.92 -21.22
C ASP A 20 6.77 2.55 -20.88
N ILE A 21 6.05 1.93 -19.96
CA ILE A 21 4.83 2.49 -19.39
C ILE A 21 5.31 3.54 -18.40
N THR A 22 5.13 4.81 -18.76
CA THR A 22 5.28 5.92 -17.82
C THR A 22 4.17 5.79 -16.78
N LEU A 23 4.55 5.60 -15.52
CA LEU A 23 3.60 5.71 -14.42
C LEU A 23 3.26 7.20 -14.23
N PRO A 24 2.02 7.57 -13.85
CA PRO A 24 1.71 8.95 -13.53
C PRO A 24 2.72 9.48 -12.50
N THR A 25 3.48 10.50 -12.88
CA THR A 25 4.64 10.97 -12.13
C THR A 25 4.22 11.62 -10.81
N GLY A 26 4.78 11.15 -9.69
CA GLY A 26 4.57 11.76 -8.37
C GLY A 26 3.18 11.53 -7.78
N ALA A 27 2.44 10.55 -8.30
CA ALA A 27 1.19 10.10 -7.72
C ALA A 27 1.44 8.95 -6.75
N ASN A 28 0.79 8.98 -5.59
CA ASN A 28 0.78 7.85 -4.66
C ASN A 28 -0.09 6.72 -5.25
N HIS A 29 0.08 5.48 -4.80
CA HIS A 29 -0.77 4.40 -5.31
C HIS A 29 -2.08 4.36 -4.55
N GLN A 30 -3.16 4.68 -5.25
CA GLN A 30 -4.49 4.81 -4.70
C GLN A 30 -5.25 3.49 -4.69
N LEU A 31 -5.78 3.11 -3.52
CA LEU A 31 -6.87 2.14 -3.45
C LEU A 31 -8.14 2.78 -4.02
N PHE A 32 -8.44 2.48 -5.28
CA PHE A 32 -9.65 2.99 -5.93
C PHE A 32 -10.93 2.39 -5.35
N ASN A 33 -12.00 3.19 -5.35
CA ASN A 33 -13.34 2.77 -4.94
C ASN A 33 -13.80 1.51 -5.70
N GLY A 34 -14.07 0.43 -4.96
CA GLY A 34 -14.43 -0.88 -5.52
C GLY A 34 -15.68 -0.88 -6.39
N ALA A 35 -16.59 0.10 -6.25
CA ALA A 35 -17.75 0.24 -7.12
C ALA A 35 -17.40 0.75 -8.54
N LYS A 36 -16.22 1.36 -8.73
CA LYS A 36 -15.74 1.87 -10.03
C LYS A 36 -14.83 0.87 -10.78
N ASN A 37 -14.33 -0.18 -10.13
CA ASN A 37 -13.47 -1.20 -10.76
C ASN A 37 -14.23 -2.31 -11.52
N GLY A 38 -15.52 -2.14 -11.78
CA GLY A 38 -16.30 -3.05 -12.62
C GLY A 38 -16.03 -2.95 -14.14
N ALA A 39 -15.04 -2.18 -14.62
CA ALA A 39 -14.94 -1.83 -16.05
C ALA A 39 -13.52 -1.82 -16.65
N GLY A 40 -12.55 -2.53 -16.08
CA GLY A 40 -11.26 -2.81 -16.73
C GLY A 40 -10.95 -4.29 -16.61
N GLY A 41 -11.04 -5.04 -17.71
CA GLY A 41 -10.97 -6.50 -17.71
C GLY A 41 -9.69 -7.05 -17.08
N ILE A 42 -9.77 -7.44 -15.81
CA ILE A 42 -8.73 -8.22 -15.15
C ILE A 42 -8.57 -9.51 -15.96
N ILE A 43 -7.41 -9.69 -16.58
CA ILE A 43 -7.10 -10.93 -17.29
C ILE A 43 -6.88 -11.99 -16.20
N ASN A 44 -7.95 -12.75 -15.92
CA ASN A 44 -8.07 -13.60 -14.74
C ASN A 44 -7.29 -14.93 -14.86
N THR A 45 -6.00 -14.83 -15.17
CA THR A 45 -5.08 -15.97 -15.18
C THR A 45 -3.92 -15.69 -14.25
N ALA A 46 -3.45 -16.71 -13.53
CA ALA A 46 -2.33 -16.59 -12.60
C ALA A 46 -1.07 -15.97 -13.25
N SER A 47 -0.80 -16.30 -14.53
CA SER A 47 0.33 -15.73 -15.27
C SER A 47 0.18 -14.24 -15.57
N ALA A 48 -1.05 -13.74 -15.78
CA ALA A 48 -1.28 -12.32 -16.08
C ALA A 48 -1.17 -11.43 -14.83
N ASN A 49 -1.44 -12.00 -13.65
CA ASN A 49 -1.42 -11.30 -12.37
C ASN A 49 -0.10 -11.48 -11.59
N THR A 50 0.87 -12.23 -12.14
CA THR A 50 2.14 -12.47 -11.44
C THR A 50 2.88 -11.15 -11.20
N LEU A 51 3.21 -10.85 -9.94
CA LEU A 51 4.07 -9.73 -9.58
C LEU A 51 5.51 -10.02 -9.99
N LYS A 52 6.19 -9.03 -10.55
CA LYS A 52 7.62 -9.07 -10.86
C LYS A 52 8.37 -8.13 -9.91
N TYR A 53 9.62 -8.47 -9.61
CA TYR A 53 10.48 -7.62 -8.80
C TYR A 53 11.32 -6.68 -9.67
N TYR A 54 11.23 -5.37 -9.39
CA TYR A 54 11.86 -4.29 -10.16
C TYR A 54 13.08 -3.66 -9.46
N ASN A 55 13.71 -4.38 -8.53
CA ASN A 55 14.97 -4.00 -7.86
C ASN A 55 14.87 -2.83 -6.87
N GLY A 56 13.64 -2.39 -6.55
CA GLY A 56 13.32 -1.40 -5.53
C GLY A 56 13.34 -1.92 -4.10
N PRO A 57 13.20 -1.02 -3.11
CA PRO A 57 13.19 -1.38 -1.69
C PRO A 57 11.91 -2.09 -1.27
N VAL A 58 12.01 -2.82 -0.17
CA VAL A 58 10.90 -3.47 0.54
C VAL A 58 11.03 -3.16 2.03
N ILE A 59 9.92 -3.10 2.78
CA ILE A 59 9.95 -2.88 4.23
C ILE A 59 10.04 -4.23 4.95
N SER A 60 11.25 -4.75 5.17
CA SER A 60 11.45 -5.93 6.01
C SER A 60 11.15 -5.60 7.48
N ASN A 61 10.68 -6.57 8.28
CA ASN A 61 10.40 -6.38 9.71
C ASN A 61 9.63 -5.08 10.06
N VAL A 62 8.53 -4.82 9.35
CA VAL A 62 7.79 -3.55 9.44
C VAL A 62 7.53 -3.13 10.89
N THR A 63 7.73 -1.85 11.18
CA THR A 63 7.31 -1.19 12.41
C THR A 63 6.27 -0.15 12.03
N VAL A 64 5.01 -0.44 12.35
CA VAL A 64 3.91 0.50 12.11
C VAL A 64 3.87 1.53 13.23
N GLN A 65 3.97 2.81 12.88
CA GLN A 65 3.79 3.93 13.81
C GLN A 65 2.58 4.76 13.37
N PRO A 66 1.38 4.47 13.89
CA PRO A 66 0.18 5.21 13.51
C PRO A 66 0.28 6.68 13.91
N LEU A 67 -0.27 7.55 13.06
CA LEU A 67 -0.37 8.98 13.26
C LEU A 67 -1.85 9.39 13.28
N TRP A 68 -2.27 10.11 14.33
CA TRP A 68 -3.62 10.66 14.43
C TRP A 68 -3.62 12.11 13.96
N TYR A 69 -4.36 12.41 12.90
CA TYR A 69 -4.51 13.80 12.47
C TYR A 69 -5.35 14.59 13.48
N LYS A 70 -4.72 15.56 14.16
CA LYS A 70 -5.26 16.47 15.20
C LYS A 70 -5.77 15.81 16.48
N SER A 71 -6.44 14.67 16.38
CA SER A 71 -7.04 13.96 17.51
C SER A 71 -7.23 12.49 17.16
N ALA A 72 -7.34 11.64 18.18
CA ALA A 72 -7.68 10.25 17.99
C ALA A 72 -9.00 10.10 17.20
N PRO A 73 -9.05 9.28 16.12
CA PRO A 73 -10.28 9.00 15.40
C PRO A 73 -11.23 8.13 16.24
N THR A 74 -12.49 8.03 15.81
CA THR A 74 -13.55 7.24 16.50
C THR A 74 -13.12 5.81 16.85
N TYR A 75 -12.36 5.17 15.96
CA TYR A 75 -11.91 3.78 16.11
C TYR A 75 -10.43 3.64 16.52
N ALA A 76 -9.85 4.66 17.17
CA ALA A 76 -8.41 4.70 17.47
C ALA A 76 -7.87 3.45 18.20
N SER A 77 -8.57 2.97 19.24
CA SER A 77 -8.16 1.77 19.98
C SER A 77 -8.26 0.50 19.14
N ASN A 78 -9.29 0.39 18.30
CA ASN A 78 -9.47 -0.70 17.35
C ASN A 78 -8.34 -0.72 16.31
N ILE A 79 -7.97 0.44 15.78
CA ILE A 79 -6.90 0.58 14.78
C ILE A 79 -5.54 0.18 15.38
N LEU A 80 -5.22 0.62 16.61
CA LEU A 80 -3.99 0.22 17.30
C LEU A 80 -3.93 -1.30 17.54
N SER A 81 -5.06 -1.88 17.97
CA SER A 81 -5.16 -3.33 18.18
C SER A 81 -5.01 -4.09 16.87
N PHE A 82 -5.66 -3.62 15.81
CA PHE A 82 -5.56 -4.17 14.46
C PHE A 82 -4.10 -4.23 13.99
N TYR A 83 -3.37 -3.10 13.94
CA TYR A 83 -1.98 -3.11 13.47
C TYR A 83 -1.10 -4.00 14.33
N LYS A 84 -1.28 -4.00 15.66
CA LYS A 84 -0.56 -4.90 16.58
C LYS A 84 -0.84 -6.37 16.28
N GLY A 85 -2.10 -6.71 16.00
CA GLY A 85 -2.55 -8.07 15.71
C GLY A 85 -2.08 -8.58 14.34
N VAL A 86 -2.36 -7.82 13.27
CA VAL A 86 -2.12 -8.26 11.89
C VAL A 86 -0.65 -8.24 11.49
N THR A 87 0.18 -7.36 12.07
CA THR A 87 1.63 -7.38 11.83
C THR A 87 2.30 -8.66 12.34
N GLY A 88 1.59 -9.53 13.06
CA GLY A 88 2.08 -10.85 13.44
C GLY A 88 1.22 -12.03 13.03
N SER A 89 0.28 -11.83 12.11
CA SER A 89 -0.66 -12.88 11.71
C SER A 89 -0.10 -13.77 10.60
N ALA A 90 -0.82 -14.84 10.27
CA ALA A 90 -0.53 -15.64 9.08
C ALA A 90 -0.71 -14.83 7.78
N TRP A 91 -1.66 -13.89 7.76
CA TRP A 91 -1.86 -12.99 6.63
C TRP A 91 -0.61 -12.17 6.28
N ILE A 92 0.11 -11.60 7.26
CA ILE A 92 1.37 -10.91 6.96
C ILE A 92 2.49 -11.90 6.58
N ALA A 93 2.44 -13.13 7.10
CA ALA A 93 3.41 -14.17 6.76
C ALA A 93 3.33 -14.59 5.28
N LEU A 94 2.21 -14.34 4.60
CA LEU A 94 2.11 -14.48 3.14
C LEU A 94 3.17 -13.67 2.40
N LEU A 95 3.60 -12.53 2.96
CA LEU A 95 4.58 -11.64 2.34
C LEU A 95 5.99 -12.23 2.30
N THR A 96 6.26 -13.32 3.04
CA THR A 96 7.56 -14.02 3.01
C THR A 96 7.93 -14.56 1.63
N GLN A 97 6.95 -14.79 0.75
CA GLN A 97 7.22 -15.22 -0.64
C GLN A 97 7.86 -14.12 -1.49
N TYR A 98 7.83 -12.87 -1.02
CA TYR A 98 8.36 -11.67 -1.68
C TYR A 98 9.69 -11.21 -1.08
N ASN A 99 10.36 -12.10 -0.34
CA ASN A 99 11.70 -11.86 0.19
C ASN A 99 12.74 -11.69 -0.92
N GLU A 100 13.58 -10.67 -0.78
CA GLU A 100 14.63 -10.36 -1.74
C GLU A 100 16.00 -10.29 -1.06
N ALA A 101 16.95 -11.07 -1.57
CA ALA A 101 18.27 -11.23 -0.94
C ALA A 101 19.07 -9.92 -0.82
N LYS A 102 18.75 -8.93 -1.66
CA LYS A 102 19.38 -7.61 -1.67
C LYS A 102 18.99 -6.76 -0.46
N TYR A 103 17.84 -7.01 0.16
CA TYR A 103 17.35 -6.24 1.30
C TYR A 103 17.41 -7.11 2.57
N PRO A 104 18.33 -6.81 3.51
CA PRO A 104 18.47 -7.63 4.70
C PRO A 104 17.19 -7.59 5.54
N GLY A 105 16.79 -8.77 6.02
CA GLY A 105 15.55 -8.99 6.76
C GLY A 105 14.58 -9.90 6.01
N THR A 106 13.45 -10.19 6.64
CA THR A 106 12.42 -11.06 6.08
C THR A 106 11.13 -10.26 6.06
N LEU A 107 10.50 -10.12 4.89
CA LEU A 107 9.10 -9.73 4.79
C LEU A 107 8.28 -10.77 5.52
N GLY A 108 7.33 -10.31 6.34
CA GLY A 108 6.61 -11.17 7.25
C GLY A 108 6.36 -10.45 8.58
N SER A 109 6.39 -11.20 9.68
CA SER A 109 6.12 -10.66 11.01
C SER A 109 6.86 -9.34 11.27
N GLY A 110 6.11 -8.33 11.65
CA GLY A 110 6.57 -7.04 12.11
C GLY A 110 6.01 -6.71 13.49
N THR A 111 5.95 -5.42 13.78
CA THR A 111 5.44 -4.84 15.01
C THR A 111 4.63 -3.59 14.74
N SER A 112 3.87 -3.16 15.73
CA SER A 112 3.19 -1.87 15.75
C SER A 112 3.46 -1.20 17.08
N ALA A 113 3.67 0.11 17.07
CA ALA A 113 3.70 0.92 18.27
C ALA A 113 2.39 0.74 19.06
N SER A 114 2.49 0.71 20.40
CA SER A 114 1.33 0.60 21.29
C SER A 114 0.51 1.89 21.39
N THR A 115 1.09 3.01 20.94
CA THR A 115 0.47 4.34 20.94
C THR A 115 0.72 5.02 19.60
N ALA A 116 -0.27 5.77 19.14
CA ALA A 116 -0.09 6.67 18.01
C ALA A 116 0.51 8.00 18.44
N ILE A 117 1.07 8.72 17.48
CA ILE A 117 1.49 10.12 17.65
C ILE A 117 0.38 11.02 17.10
N THR A 118 -0.12 11.95 17.90
CA THR A 118 -1.05 12.97 17.40
C THR A 118 -0.28 14.08 16.70
N ILE A 119 -0.58 14.31 15.43
CA ILE A 119 0.10 15.30 14.58
C ILE A 119 -0.76 16.57 14.47
N PRO A 120 -0.13 17.75 14.31
CA PRO A 120 -0.85 19.02 14.26
C PRO A 120 -1.66 19.16 12.96
N ALA A 121 -2.44 20.24 12.87
CA ALA A 121 -3.13 20.61 11.64
C ALA A 121 -2.14 20.85 10.50
N ILE A 122 -2.50 20.44 9.28
CA ILE A 122 -1.69 20.55 8.07
C ILE A 122 -1.50 22.02 7.63
N SER A 123 -2.48 22.88 7.93
CA SER A 123 -2.45 24.30 7.60
C SER A 123 -2.98 25.15 8.75
N THR A 124 -2.51 26.40 8.85
CA THR A 124 -3.01 27.40 9.80
C THR A 124 -4.45 27.80 9.54
N SER A 125 -4.91 27.77 8.28
CA SER A 125 -6.33 27.96 7.93
C SER A 125 -7.18 26.72 8.19
N ASN A 126 -6.52 25.56 8.41
CA ASN A 126 -7.13 24.26 8.70
C ASN A 126 -8.40 23.98 7.86
N PRO A 127 -8.31 24.00 6.52
CA PRO A 127 -9.43 23.63 5.68
C PRO A 127 -9.78 22.15 5.92
N SER A 128 -11.05 21.80 5.72
CA SER A 128 -11.48 20.39 5.71
C SER A 128 -11.08 19.67 4.42
N SER A 129 -10.51 20.39 3.44
CA SER A 129 -9.96 19.83 2.21
C SER A 129 -8.53 20.32 1.99
N PHE A 130 -7.61 19.40 1.68
CA PHE A 130 -6.22 19.70 1.39
C PHE A 130 -5.61 18.64 0.48
N ASP A 131 -4.49 19.00 -0.14
CA ASP A 131 -3.77 18.15 -1.08
C ASP A 131 -2.67 17.35 -0.38
N ASP A 132 -2.31 16.18 -0.93
CA ASP A 132 -1.22 15.35 -0.42
C ASP A 132 0.10 16.14 -0.29
N THR A 133 0.38 17.08 -1.19
CA THR A 133 1.58 17.95 -1.07
C THR A 133 1.65 18.69 0.28
N ASN A 134 0.50 18.98 0.89
CA ASN A 134 0.44 19.55 2.24
C ASN A 134 0.76 18.50 3.32
N ILE A 135 0.33 17.26 3.17
CA ILE A 135 0.70 16.12 4.03
C ILE A 135 2.21 15.87 3.96
N GLN A 136 2.77 15.82 2.76
CA GLN A 136 4.21 15.65 2.55
C GLN A 136 5.03 16.75 3.26
N THR A 137 4.57 18.00 3.15
CA THR A 137 5.20 19.14 3.84
C THR A 137 5.13 18.97 5.36
N LEU A 138 3.98 18.56 5.90
CA LEU A 138 3.83 18.27 7.33
C LEU A 138 4.78 17.15 7.77
N LEU A 139 4.82 16.02 7.06
CA LEU A 139 5.69 14.88 7.40
C LEU A 139 7.17 15.29 7.44
N LYS A 140 7.66 16.07 6.46
CA LYS A 140 9.02 16.61 6.47
C LYS A 140 9.28 17.47 7.72
N SER A 141 8.32 18.28 8.14
CA SER A 141 8.44 19.08 9.37
C SER A 141 8.48 18.22 10.64
N LEU A 142 7.72 17.12 10.68
CA LEU A 142 7.70 16.17 11.79
C LEU A 142 9.02 15.40 11.91
N VAL A 143 9.65 15.05 10.77
CA VAL A 143 11.01 14.50 10.73
C VAL A 143 12.02 15.53 11.22
N ALA A 144 11.99 16.75 10.66
CA ALA A 144 12.91 17.83 11.03
C ALA A 144 12.86 18.18 12.52
N SER A 145 11.68 18.10 13.14
CA SER A 145 11.47 18.34 14.58
C SER A 145 11.73 17.12 15.46
N LYS A 146 12.07 15.95 14.90
CA LYS A 146 12.18 14.66 15.61
C LYS A 146 10.88 14.18 16.28
N THR A 147 9.74 14.72 15.87
CA THR A 147 8.43 14.24 16.32
C THR A 147 8.18 12.82 15.81
N ILE A 148 8.62 12.52 14.58
CA ILE A 148 8.67 11.16 14.03
C ILE A 148 10.11 10.84 13.61
N VAL A 149 10.48 9.56 13.68
CA VAL A 149 11.83 9.10 13.32
C VAL A 149 11.71 8.04 12.23
N PRO A 150 12.02 8.37 10.96
CA PRO A 150 11.98 7.39 9.88
C PRO A 150 13.13 6.39 10.03
N THR A 151 12.84 5.15 9.65
CA THR A 151 13.83 4.08 9.50
C THR A 151 13.50 3.33 8.21
N ALA A 152 14.42 2.49 7.73
CA ALA A 152 14.15 1.60 6.60
C ALA A 152 12.99 0.61 6.87
N HIS A 153 12.56 0.46 8.12
CA HIS A 153 11.53 -0.48 8.55
C HIS A 153 10.22 0.22 8.98
N THR A 154 10.15 1.56 8.99
CA THR A 154 9.00 2.27 9.56
C THR A 154 7.98 2.63 8.50
N TYR A 155 6.72 2.31 8.77
CA TYR A 155 5.56 2.77 8.00
C TYR A 155 4.68 3.67 8.87
N PHE A 156 4.31 4.85 8.35
CA PHE A 156 3.52 5.86 9.07
C PHE A 156 2.09 5.99 8.49
N PRO A 157 1.13 5.16 8.89
CA PRO A 157 -0.26 5.36 8.48
C PRO A 157 -0.89 6.53 9.23
N ILE A 158 -1.37 7.52 8.49
CA ILE A 158 -2.05 8.70 9.01
C ILE A 158 -3.55 8.45 8.93
N HIS A 159 -4.21 8.37 10.08
CA HIS A 159 -5.66 8.23 10.16
C HIS A 159 -6.30 9.59 10.37
N PHE A 160 -7.21 9.93 9.47
CA PHE A 160 -8.00 11.14 9.53
C PHE A 160 -9.36 10.85 10.17
N PRO A 161 -9.86 11.69 11.09
CA PRO A 161 -11.24 11.58 11.56
C PRO A 161 -12.22 11.95 10.43
N SER A 162 -13.51 11.70 10.65
CA SER A 162 -14.56 12.03 9.67
C SER A 162 -14.60 13.52 9.33
N GLY A 163 -14.95 13.84 8.09
CA GLY A 163 -15.17 15.21 7.62
C GLY A 163 -13.95 15.90 7.00
N TYR A 164 -12.88 15.14 6.75
CA TYR A 164 -11.75 15.59 5.95
C TYR A 164 -11.79 14.97 4.55
N THR A 165 -11.48 15.79 3.57
CA THR A 165 -11.30 15.41 2.16
C THR A 165 -9.83 15.58 1.83
N ILE A 166 -9.23 14.56 1.23
CA ILE A 166 -7.86 14.60 0.75
C ILE A 166 -7.90 14.54 -0.77
N THR A 167 -7.16 15.42 -1.43
CA THR A 167 -6.91 15.33 -2.87
C THR A 167 -5.50 14.83 -3.13
N GLU A 168 -5.35 14.06 -4.21
CA GLU A 168 -4.05 13.57 -4.65
C GLU A 168 -4.08 13.40 -6.16
N SER A 169 -3.16 14.07 -6.86
CA SER A 169 -3.04 14.03 -8.32
C SER A 169 -4.35 14.28 -9.09
N GLY A 170 -5.23 15.12 -8.55
CA GLY A 170 -6.53 15.45 -9.12
C GLY A 170 -7.68 14.49 -8.74
N SER A 171 -7.40 13.37 -8.08
CA SER A 171 -8.41 12.50 -7.48
C SER A 171 -8.83 13.00 -6.11
N THR A 172 -10.05 12.63 -5.68
CA THR A 172 -10.60 13.02 -4.38
C THR A 172 -10.92 11.80 -3.52
N SER A 173 -10.50 11.82 -2.25
CA SER A 173 -10.81 10.78 -1.27
C SER A 173 -12.32 10.61 -1.14
N CYS A 174 -12.78 9.37 -0.99
CA CYS A 174 -14.18 9.00 -0.81
C CYS A 174 -15.07 9.22 -2.05
N VAL A 175 -14.48 9.66 -3.16
CA VAL A 175 -15.10 9.77 -4.48
C VAL A 175 -14.38 8.88 -5.48
N ASP A 176 -13.05 8.97 -5.50
CA ASP A 176 -12.19 8.27 -6.44
C ASP A 176 -11.37 7.19 -5.75
N PHE A 177 -10.77 7.50 -4.60
CA PHE A 177 -9.97 6.56 -3.80
C PHE A 177 -10.42 6.47 -2.35
N CYS A 178 -10.00 5.41 -1.68
CA CYS A 178 -10.37 5.06 -0.32
C CYS A 178 -9.26 5.29 0.70
N ALA A 179 -8.04 5.06 0.27
CA ALA A 179 -6.79 5.34 0.94
C ALA A 179 -5.68 5.30 -0.13
N TYR A 180 -4.46 5.62 0.28
CA TYR A 180 -3.26 5.35 -0.49
C TYR A 180 -2.07 5.20 0.44
N HIS A 181 -1.02 4.54 -0.04
CA HIS A 181 0.31 4.62 0.52
C HIS A 181 1.23 5.39 -0.43
N GLY A 182 2.22 6.03 0.15
CA GLY A 182 3.04 7.01 -0.52
C GLY A 182 4.47 7.03 -0.03
N THR A 183 5.29 7.69 -0.83
CA THR A 183 6.72 7.84 -0.58
C THR A 183 7.12 9.29 -0.75
N ILE A 184 7.88 9.82 0.21
CA ILE A 184 8.50 11.14 0.06
C ILE A 184 10.01 11.05 0.17
N ASP A 185 10.71 11.81 -0.67
CA ASP A 185 12.14 12.07 -0.52
C ASP A 185 12.37 13.02 0.67
N ILE A 186 13.09 12.52 1.67
CA ILE A 186 13.54 13.20 2.88
C ILE A 186 15.07 13.29 2.97
N SER A 187 15.80 13.01 1.89
CA SER A 187 17.27 13.05 1.83
C SER A 187 17.84 14.43 2.23
N SER A 188 17.11 15.50 1.92
CA SER A 188 17.44 16.89 2.27
C SER A 188 16.85 17.35 3.61
N THR A 189 16.04 16.53 4.27
CA THR A 189 15.38 16.90 5.54
C THR A 189 16.34 16.66 6.70
N THR A 190 16.45 17.62 7.63
CA THR A 190 17.25 17.44 8.84
C THR A 190 16.66 16.33 9.71
N ASN A 191 17.50 15.63 10.48
CA ASN A 191 17.08 14.53 11.35
C ASN A 191 16.39 13.34 10.62
N ASN A 192 16.63 13.17 9.32
CA ASN A 192 16.13 12.06 8.51
C ASN A 192 16.72 10.68 8.84
N ASN A 193 17.55 10.56 9.89
CA ASN A 193 18.15 9.30 10.33
C ASN A 193 18.90 8.54 9.20
N GLY A 194 19.53 9.29 8.29
CA GLY A 194 20.24 8.72 7.14
C GLY A 194 19.33 8.07 6.10
N GLN A 195 18.01 8.28 6.16
CA GLN A 195 17.05 7.76 5.21
C GLN A 195 16.87 8.70 4.02
N THR A 196 16.81 8.15 2.81
CA THR A 196 16.42 8.87 1.60
C THR A 196 14.91 9.04 1.53
N TYR A 197 14.16 8.01 1.91
CA TYR A 197 12.71 7.98 1.78
C TYR A 197 12.01 7.81 3.14
N LEU A 198 10.80 8.37 3.24
CA LEU A 198 9.82 8.07 4.28
C LEU A 198 8.58 7.45 3.62
N TYR A 199 8.09 6.38 4.24
CA TYR A 199 6.94 5.61 3.78
C TYR A 199 5.73 5.90 4.67
N TYR A 200 4.62 6.30 4.07
CA TYR A 200 3.43 6.72 4.80
C TYR A 200 2.16 6.25 4.12
N GLY A 201 1.05 6.27 4.86
CA GLY A 201 -0.27 6.03 4.32
C GLY A 201 -1.21 7.15 4.70
N VAL A 202 -2.23 7.36 3.88
CA VAL A 202 -3.30 8.33 4.13
C VAL A 202 -4.62 7.60 4.15
N LEU A 203 -5.22 7.54 5.34
CA LEU A 203 -6.40 6.74 5.63
C LEU A 203 -7.53 7.66 6.09
N PRO A 204 -8.40 8.11 5.17
CA PRO A 204 -9.68 8.71 5.51
C PRO A 204 -10.52 7.81 6.44
N ASP A 205 -11.35 8.43 7.28
CA ASP A 205 -12.40 7.71 8.00
C ASP A 205 -13.33 7.01 6.98
N GLN A 206 -13.68 5.75 7.22
CA GLN A 206 -14.52 4.97 6.30
C GLN A 206 -16.02 5.13 6.59
N GLY A 207 -16.39 6.08 7.44
CA GLY A 207 -17.76 6.55 7.67
C GLY A 207 -18.05 7.81 6.85
N GLY A 208 -19.15 8.49 7.17
CA GLY A 208 -19.53 9.75 6.52
C GLY A 208 -19.58 9.63 4.98
N SER A 209 -18.90 10.53 4.28
CA SER A 209 -18.81 10.56 2.81
C SER A 209 -18.10 9.35 2.19
N CYS A 210 -17.35 8.60 3.00
CA CYS A 210 -16.56 7.44 2.57
C CYS A 210 -17.31 6.12 2.77
N ALA A 211 -18.47 6.17 3.44
CA ALA A 211 -19.31 5.01 3.65
C ALA A 211 -19.81 4.43 2.32
N GLY A 212 -19.64 3.12 2.12
CA GLY A 212 -20.19 2.36 0.99
C GLY A 212 -19.34 2.37 -0.29
N GLY A 213 -18.44 3.34 -0.48
CA GLY A 213 -17.50 3.34 -1.62
C GLY A 213 -16.26 2.48 -1.39
N CYS A 214 -15.90 2.29 -0.12
CA CYS A 214 -14.59 1.75 0.27
C CYS A 214 -14.71 0.45 1.07
N GLY A 215 -15.78 -0.29 0.78
CA GLY A 215 -16.17 -1.51 1.47
C GLY A 215 -17.67 -1.55 1.71
N SER A 216 -18.23 -2.76 1.67
CA SER A 216 -19.65 -3.02 1.85
C SER A 216 -19.98 -3.58 3.24
N ASN A 217 -19.00 -3.67 4.15
CA ASN A 217 -19.24 -4.17 5.50
C ASN A 217 -20.12 -3.17 6.25
N SER A 218 -21.14 -3.68 6.95
CA SER A 218 -22.05 -2.86 7.75
C SER A 218 -21.37 -2.18 8.95
N GLN A 219 -20.22 -2.71 9.38
CA GLN A 219 -19.42 -2.11 10.43
C GLN A 219 -18.29 -1.28 9.81
N THR A 220 -18.33 0.04 10.00
CA THR A 220 -17.31 0.98 9.50
C THR A 220 -15.88 0.58 9.87
N VAL A 221 -15.68 0.05 11.09
CA VAL A 221 -14.36 -0.39 11.57
C VAL A 221 -13.77 -1.51 10.71
N ASN A 222 -14.59 -2.40 10.15
CA ASN A 222 -14.12 -3.47 9.28
C ASN A 222 -13.71 -2.95 7.90
N ASN A 223 -14.37 -1.91 7.39
CA ASN A 223 -13.93 -1.23 6.18
C ASN A 223 -12.60 -0.51 6.43
N LEU A 224 -12.44 0.14 7.60
CA LEU A 224 -11.16 0.71 8.04
C LEU A 224 -10.04 -0.33 8.08
N PHE A 225 -10.31 -1.51 8.63
CA PHE A 225 -9.33 -2.60 8.66
C PHE A 225 -8.99 -3.12 7.25
N SER A 226 -10.00 -3.26 6.38
CA SER A 226 -9.78 -3.67 4.98
C SER A 226 -8.85 -2.69 4.25
N VAL A 227 -9.17 -1.39 4.24
CA VAL A 227 -8.32 -0.38 3.56
C VAL A 227 -6.95 -0.29 4.23
N SER A 228 -6.89 -0.35 5.57
CA SER A 228 -5.61 -0.32 6.29
C SER A 228 -4.72 -1.52 5.98
N SER A 229 -5.31 -2.70 5.75
CA SER A 229 -4.57 -3.90 5.37
C SER A 229 -4.06 -3.83 3.93
N HIS A 230 -4.82 -3.24 3.02
CA HIS A 230 -4.38 -3.00 1.64
C HIS A 230 -3.12 -2.14 1.64
N GLU A 231 -3.21 -0.92 2.19
CA GLU A 231 -2.07 0.01 2.20
C GLU A 231 -0.87 -0.51 3.00
N LEU A 232 -1.10 -1.29 4.06
CA LEU A 232 -0.01 -1.89 4.82
C LEU A 232 0.75 -2.94 3.99
N ALA A 233 0.04 -3.81 3.28
CA ALA A 233 0.67 -4.86 2.49
C ALA A 233 1.47 -4.28 1.32
N GLU A 234 0.88 -3.31 0.63
CA GLU A 234 1.49 -2.61 -0.49
C GLU A 234 2.71 -1.80 -0.06
N ALA A 235 2.59 -1.01 1.01
CA ALA A 235 3.74 -0.31 1.59
C ALA A 235 4.88 -1.27 1.99
N ILE A 236 4.61 -2.53 2.34
CA ILE A 236 5.66 -3.50 2.65
C ILE A 236 6.34 -4.03 1.40
N THR A 237 5.56 -4.33 0.36
CA THR A 237 6.04 -4.99 -0.87
C THR A 237 6.56 -4.04 -1.93
N ASP A 238 6.11 -2.78 -1.94
CA ASP A 238 6.55 -1.72 -2.86
C ASP A 238 6.51 -0.31 -2.22
N PRO A 239 7.24 -0.09 -1.12
CA PRO A 239 7.24 1.17 -0.37
C PRO A 239 7.63 2.42 -1.16
N ALA A 240 8.30 2.28 -2.31
CA ALA A 240 8.84 3.40 -3.08
C ALA A 240 8.00 3.77 -4.31
N VAL A 241 6.79 3.22 -4.43
CA VAL A 241 5.88 3.46 -5.56
C VAL A 241 5.64 4.96 -5.81
N GLY A 242 5.50 5.77 -4.74
CA GLY A 242 5.15 7.20 -4.85
C GLY A 242 6.25 8.08 -5.48
N VAL A 243 7.47 7.55 -5.64
CA VAL A 243 8.58 8.24 -6.33
C VAL A 243 8.97 7.56 -7.65
N ALA A 244 8.30 6.47 -8.04
CA ALA A 244 8.53 5.82 -9.32
C ALA A 244 7.90 6.61 -10.47
N THR A 245 8.59 6.64 -11.62
CA THR A 245 8.14 7.35 -12.83
C THR A 245 7.99 6.43 -14.04
N THR A 246 8.44 5.19 -13.92
CA THR A 246 8.39 4.15 -14.96
C THR A 246 8.14 2.82 -14.28
N VAL A 247 7.69 1.83 -15.06
CA VAL A 247 7.65 0.43 -14.60
C VAL A 247 9.08 -0.12 -14.50
N GLY A 248 9.74 0.19 -13.38
CA GLY A 248 11.14 -0.11 -13.10
C GLY A 248 11.54 0.43 -11.74
N SER A 249 12.79 0.25 -11.33
CA SER A 249 13.31 0.83 -10.08
C SER A 249 12.96 2.33 -9.99
N PRO A 250 12.43 2.83 -8.86
CA PRO A 250 12.46 2.21 -7.54
C PRO A 250 11.26 1.32 -7.19
N LEU A 251 10.42 0.89 -8.14
CA LEU A 251 9.40 -0.13 -7.84
C LEU A 251 10.07 -1.42 -7.32
N ALA A 252 9.42 -2.09 -6.37
CA ALA A 252 9.75 -3.44 -5.94
C ALA A 252 8.80 -4.45 -6.57
N TRP A 253 7.82 -4.97 -5.84
CA TRP A 253 6.92 -6.01 -6.35
C TRP A 253 5.68 -5.42 -7.02
N TYR A 254 5.66 -5.45 -8.34
CA TYR A 254 4.64 -4.78 -9.14
C TYR A 254 4.21 -5.64 -10.35
N ASN A 255 2.98 -5.46 -10.81
CA ASN A 255 2.49 -6.00 -12.08
C ASN A 255 2.12 -4.85 -13.02
N SER A 256 2.75 -4.81 -14.20
CA SER A 256 2.57 -3.71 -15.16
C SER A 256 1.14 -3.48 -15.65
N ASN A 257 0.26 -4.48 -15.50
CA ASN A 257 -1.12 -4.41 -15.98
C ASN A 257 -2.12 -4.21 -14.83
N ASN A 258 -1.84 -4.77 -13.66
CA ASN A 258 -2.80 -4.89 -12.56
C ASN A 258 -2.37 -4.18 -11.27
N GLY A 259 -1.18 -3.57 -11.22
CA GLY A 259 -0.73 -2.83 -10.04
C GLY A 259 0.01 -3.68 -9.01
N GLU A 260 -0.11 -3.28 -7.75
CA GLU A 260 0.53 -3.88 -6.59
C GLU A 260 -0.24 -5.13 -6.10
N ILE A 261 0.26 -5.72 -5.01
CA ILE A 261 -0.26 -6.97 -4.44
C ILE A 261 -1.72 -6.85 -3.96
N GLY A 262 -2.12 -5.67 -3.47
CA GLY A 262 -3.46 -5.38 -3.00
C GLY A 262 -4.41 -5.04 -4.15
N ASP A 263 -3.95 -4.29 -5.14
CA ASP A 263 -4.73 -3.90 -6.32
C ASP A 263 -5.33 -5.09 -7.07
N ILE A 264 -4.52 -6.12 -7.30
CA ILE A 264 -4.95 -7.36 -7.97
C ILE A 264 -6.15 -8.00 -7.25
N CYS A 265 -6.26 -7.80 -5.94
CA CYS A 265 -7.28 -8.37 -5.06
C CYS A 265 -8.22 -7.30 -4.49
N ASN A 266 -8.30 -6.14 -5.14
CA ASN A 266 -9.15 -5.04 -4.68
C ASN A 266 -10.60 -5.52 -4.51
N ALA A 267 -11.23 -5.05 -3.43
CA ALA A 267 -12.58 -5.39 -3.02
C ALA A 267 -12.80 -6.89 -2.68
N GLU A 268 -11.75 -7.70 -2.54
CA GLU A 268 -11.85 -9.04 -1.98
C GLU A 268 -11.45 -9.08 -0.50
N GLN A 269 -12.42 -9.24 0.40
CA GLN A 269 -12.13 -9.32 1.83
C GLN A 269 -12.09 -10.76 2.33
N SER A 270 -11.43 -10.94 3.47
CA SER A 270 -11.45 -12.15 4.27
C SER A 270 -11.15 -11.77 5.73
N THR A 271 -10.74 -12.75 6.53
CA THR A 271 -10.35 -12.54 7.92
C THR A 271 -9.06 -13.27 8.23
N THR A 272 -8.27 -12.69 9.13
CA THR A 272 -7.08 -13.33 9.72
C THR A 272 -7.18 -13.31 11.23
N VAL A 273 -6.61 -14.31 11.89
CA VAL A 273 -6.39 -14.27 13.34
C VAL A 273 -5.10 -13.50 13.61
N GLY A 274 -5.20 -12.41 14.37
CA GLY A 274 -4.07 -11.61 14.83
C GLY A 274 -3.23 -12.37 15.85
N ARG A 275 -2.00 -11.89 16.10
CA ARG A 275 -1.12 -12.50 17.13
C ARG A 275 -1.66 -12.43 18.55
N ASP A 276 -2.68 -11.63 18.79
CA ASP A 276 -3.43 -11.52 20.03
C ASP A 276 -4.63 -12.49 20.11
N GLY A 277 -4.83 -13.33 19.09
CA GLY A 277 -5.94 -14.27 19.00
C GLY A 277 -7.27 -13.65 18.53
N VAL A 278 -7.29 -12.36 18.20
CA VAL A 278 -8.49 -11.66 17.72
C VAL A 278 -8.62 -11.81 16.21
N THR A 279 -9.83 -12.06 15.73
CA THR A 279 -10.11 -12.10 14.28
C THR A 279 -10.31 -10.69 13.74
N TYR A 280 -9.53 -10.32 12.72
CA TYR A 280 -9.62 -9.04 12.02
C TYR A 280 -10.06 -9.25 10.58
N VAL A 281 -10.89 -8.32 10.06
CA VAL A 281 -11.14 -8.21 8.62
C VAL A 281 -9.88 -7.68 7.95
N VAL A 282 -9.51 -8.30 6.83
CA VAL A 282 -8.38 -7.90 5.98
C VAL A 282 -8.78 -8.05 4.52
N GLN A 283 -8.13 -7.30 3.63
CA GLN A 283 -8.17 -7.59 2.22
C GLN A 283 -7.36 -8.85 1.92
N LYS A 284 -7.83 -9.68 1.00
CA LYS A 284 -6.98 -10.70 0.39
C LYS A 284 -5.83 -10.02 -0.36
N LEU A 285 -4.74 -10.74 -0.47
CA LEU A 285 -3.54 -10.33 -1.18
C LEU A 285 -3.24 -11.32 -2.28
N TRP A 286 -2.70 -10.84 -3.39
CA TRP A 286 -2.25 -11.72 -4.45
C TRP A 286 -1.07 -12.55 -3.94
N SER A 287 -1.06 -13.84 -4.26
CA SER A 287 0.07 -14.73 -3.98
C SER A 287 0.58 -15.31 -5.28
N ASN A 288 1.83 -14.99 -5.62
CA ASN A 288 2.52 -15.59 -6.77
C ASN A 288 2.61 -17.11 -6.63
N SER A 289 2.86 -17.62 -5.42
CA SER A 289 2.94 -19.07 -5.17
C SER A 289 1.60 -19.79 -5.29
N ALA A 290 0.50 -19.17 -4.86
CA ALA A 290 -0.85 -19.76 -4.98
C ALA A 290 -1.52 -19.48 -6.34
N GLY A 291 -1.08 -18.46 -7.06
CA GLY A 291 -1.73 -17.97 -8.27
C GLY A 291 -3.16 -17.45 -8.03
N ALA A 292 -3.42 -16.90 -6.83
CA ALA A 292 -4.76 -16.47 -6.40
C ALA A 292 -4.70 -15.43 -5.26
N CYS A 293 -5.82 -14.73 -5.05
CA CYS A 293 -6.06 -13.88 -3.89
C CYS A 293 -6.33 -14.72 -2.63
N VAL A 294 -5.53 -14.52 -1.57
CA VAL A 294 -5.58 -15.32 -0.33
C VAL A 294 -5.43 -14.45 0.93
N ALA A 295 -5.79 -14.97 2.11
CA ALA A 295 -5.67 -14.27 3.39
C ALA A 295 -5.32 -15.17 4.60
N LYS A 296 -4.69 -16.32 4.32
CA LYS A 296 -4.53 -17.43 5.28
C LYS A 296 -3.72 -17.04 6.51
#